data_AF-A0A8C3H9C8-F1
#
_entry.id   AF-A0A8C3H9C8-F1
#
_cell.length_a   1.000
_cell.length_b   1.000
_cell.length_c   1.000
_cell.angle_alpha   90.00
_cell.angle_beta   90.00
_cell.angle_gamma   90.00
#
_symmetry.space_group_name_H-M   'P 1'
#
loop_
_entity.id
_entity.type
_entity.pdbx_description
1 polymer ?
#
loop_
_entity_poly.entity_id
_entity_poly.type
_entity_poly.pdbx_seq_one_letter_code
_entity_poly.pdbx_strand_id
1 'polypeptide(L)'
;MEIWQQIFSQKIGQMKPGDRWTLKADYNLQSNDLDPGWKQFLQQHAFARFQCSQCWHTWHSAQVNILFHMHLDRKQRRGQVKMKIFRQECKKCLVPKLELPEFSQENVERVLENLMLKIRGKCYREAINPHDLSKIIVEAQIMGPHDSSHCEACRLGICCMKYEAQAPASTFFRPASLLPRIFPAQEEWSEAETGSGRDSGSSCDWRRFCCYSCCLVIFLAVKTAYLNKFP
;
A
#
# COMPACT_ATOMS: atom_id res chain seq x y z
N MET A 1 -9.04 0.16 -18.29
CA MET A 1 -9.67 -0.87 -17.44
C MET A 1 -9.81 -2.23 -18.13
N GLU A 2 -10.04 -2.27 -19.44
CA GLU A 2 -10.19 -3.53 -20.20
C GLU A 2 -9.02 -4.50 -20.02
N ILE A 3 -7.78 -4.03 -20.23
CA ILE A 3 -6.58 -4.86 -20.06
C ILE A 3 -6.46 -5.47 -18.65
N TRP A 4 -6.82 -4.70 -17.62
CA TRP A 4 -6.84 -5.17 -16.23
C TRP A 4 -7.84 -6.31 -16.04
N GLN A 5 -9.05 -6.14 -16.55
CA GLN A 5 -10.12 -7.14 -16.43
C GLN A 5 -9.80 -8.41 -17.21
N GLN A 6 -9.25 -8.27 -18.42
CA GLN A 6 -8.86 -9.40 -19.27
C GLN A 6 -7.78 -10.25 -18.59
N ILE A 7 -6.66 -9.64 -18.20
CA ILE A 7 -5.54 -10.36 -17.57
C ILE A 7 -5.96 -10.94 -16.23
N PHE A 8 -6.74 -10.21 -15.44
CA PHE A 8 -7.27 -10.70 -14.17
C PHE A 8 -8.14 -11.95 -14.38
N SER A 9 -9.09 -11.89 -15.31
CA SER A 9 -10.02 -13.00 -15.58
C SER A 9 -9.27 -14.24 -16.05
N GLN A 10 -8.24 -14.08 -16.88
CA GLN A 10 -7.38 -15.17 -17.32
C GLN A 10 -6.61 -15.79 -16.15
N LYS A 11 -5.86 -14.98 -15.37
CA LYS A 11 -5.02 -15.48 -14.27
C LYS A 11 -5.86 -16.14 -13.17
N ILE A 12 -6.99 -15.53 -12.78
CA ILE A 12 -7.84 -16.08 -11.72
C ILE A 12 -8.61 -17.33 -12.19
N GLY A 13 -8.98 -17.39 -13.47
CA GLY A 13 -9.63 -18.57 -14.06
C GLY A 13 -8.71 -19.79 -14.08
N GLN A 14 -7.42 -19.60 -14.37
CA GLN A 14 -6.41 -20.65 -14.27
C GLN A 14 -6.17 -21.07 -12.81
N MET A 15 -6.10 -20.10 -11.89
CA MET A 15 -5.85 -20.37 -10.48
C MET A 15 -7.02 -21.04 -9.76
N LYS A 16 -8.26 -20.61 -10.04
CA LYS A 16 -9.50 -21.00 -9.37
C LYS A 16 -10.60 -21.29 -10.39
N PRO A 17 -10.47 -22.35 -11.22
CA PRO A 17 -11.40 -22.61 -12.33
C PRO A 17 -12.84 -22.85 -11.90
N GLY A 18 -13.07 -23.30 -10.67
CA GLY A 18 -14.41 -23.51 -10.13
C GLY A 18 -15.05 -22.29 -9.46
N ASP A 19 -14.42 -21.11 -9.49
CA ASP A 19 -14.95 -19.88 -8.90
C ASP A 19 -15.05 -18.78 -9.95
N ARG A 20 -16.14 -18.01 -9.91
CA ARG A 20 -16.32 -16.86 -10.81
C ARG A 20 -15.87 -15.60 -10.13
N TRP A 21 -14.86 -14.94 -10.68
CA TRP A 21 -14.31 -13.69 -10.16
C TRP A 21 -14.58 -12.51 -11.09
N THR A 22 -14.77 -11.33 -10.51
CA THR A 22 -14.91 -10.08 -11.26
C THR A 22 -13.99 -9.01 -10.69
N LEU A 23 -13.44 -8.15 -11.56
CA LEU A 23 -12.65 -6.98 -11.21
C LEU A 23 -13.35 -5.72 -11.73
N LYS A 24 -13.58 -4.73 -10.87
CA LYS A 24 -14.21 -3.45 -11.22
C LYS A 24 -13.43 -2.28 -10.63
N ALA A 25 -13.37 -1.18 -11.37
CA ALA A 25 -12.89 0.09 -10.83
C ALA A 25 -13.94 0.71 -9.92
N ASP A 26 -13.50 1.28 -8.80
CA ASP A 26 -14.32 2.06 -7.88
C ASP A 26 -13.48 3.24 -7.36
N TYR A 27 -13.72 4.45 -7.88
CA TYR A 27 -12.94 5.63 -7.50
C TYR A 27 -13.30 6.17 -6.11
N ASN A 28 -14.42 5.73 -5.54
CA ASN A 28 -14.88 6.14 -4.22
C ASN A 28 -14.34 5.23 -3.12
N LEU A 29 -13.66 4.14 -3.47
CA LEU A 29 -13.05 3.20 -2.53
C LEU A 29 -12.15 3.92 -1.52
N GLN A 30 -12.35 3.65 -0.24
CA GLN A 30 -11.57 4.21 0.86
C GLN A 30 -10.71 3.12 1.51
N SER A 31 -9.53 3.51 1.99
CA SER A 31 -8.67 2.60 2.73
C SER A 31 -9.24 2.37 4.14
N ASN A 32 -9.19 1.12 4.61
CA ASN A 32 -9.63 0.69 5.94
C ASN A 32 -11.12 0.88 6.25
N ASP A 33 -11.92 1.21 5.25
CA ASP A 33 -13.39 1.21 5.33
C ASP A 33 -13.91 -0.01 4.55
N LEU A 34 -14.13 -1.11 5.28
CA LEU A 34 -14.45 -2.41 4.69
C LEU A 34 -15.80 -2.90 5.19
N ASP A 35 -16.68 -3.23 4.26
CA ASP A 35 -17.87 -4.01 4.56
C ASP A 35 -17.49 -5.39 5.16
N PRO A 36 -18.34 -5.99 6.00
CA PRO A 36 -18.08 -7.31 6.57
C PRO A 36 -17.72 -8.36 5.51
N GLY A 37 -16.66 -9.13 5.79
CA GLY A 37 -16.15 -10.18 4.90
C GLY A 37 -15.16 -9.70 3.84
N TRP A 38 -15.09 -8.41 3.54
CA TRP A 38 -14.11 -7.86 2.61
C TRP A 38 -12.69 -7.87 3.20
N LYS A 39 -11.71 -7.95 2.31
CA LYS A 39 -10.27 -7.98 2.60
C LYS A 39 -9.58 -6.93 1.78
N GLN A 40 -8.65 -6.20 2.39
CA GLN A 40 -7.88 -5.17 1.70
C GLN A 40 -6.51 -5.66 1.26
N PHE A 41 -6.05 -5.16 0.11
CA PHE A 41 -4.66 -5.20 -0.32
C PHE A 41 -4.28 -3.84 -0.91
N LEU A 42 -3.22 -3.23 -0.40
CA LEU A 42 -2.62 -2.03 -0.95
C LEU A 42 -1.35 -2.42 -1.70
N GLN A 43 -1.37 -2.27 -3.02
CA GLN A 43 -0.16 -2.31 -3.84
C GLN A 43 0.49 -0.94 -3.80
N GLN A 44 1.73 -0.89 -3.31
CA GLN A 44 2.54 0.33 -3.29
C GLN A 44 3.62 0.25 -4.38
N HIS A 45 4.18 1.40 -4.73
CA HIS A 45 5.33 1.53 -5.63
C HIS A 45 5.11 1.00 -7.06
N ALA A 46 3.87 0.96 -7.56
CA ALA A 46 3.65 0.59 -8.94
C ALA A 46 4.22 1.69 -9.88
N PHE A 47 4.80 1.26 -11.00
CA PHE A 47 5.33 2.15 -12.02
C PHE A 47 4.29 2.46 -13.10
N ALA A 48 4.11 3.73 -13.40
CA ALA A 48 3.23 4.18 -14.48
C ALA A 48 3.67 5.48 -15.12
N ARG A 49 3.17 5.73 -16.33
CA ARG A 49 3.24 7.00 -17.04
C ARG A 49 1.99 7.83 -16.72
N PHE A 50 2.11 9.14 -16.77
CA PHE A 50 0.99 10.06 -16.71
C PHE A 50 1.06 11.03 -17.88
N GLN A 51 -0.10 11.55 -18.27
CA GLN A 51 -0.23 12.58 -19.29
C GLN A 51 -1.29 13.58 -18.85
N CYS A 52 -0.91 14.85 -18.79
CA CYS A 52 -1.85 15.91 -18.44
C CYS A 52 -2.85 16.14 -19.57
N SER A 53 -4.14 16.10 -19.23
CA SER A 53 -5.25 16.41 -20.14
C SER A 53 -5.30 17.89 -20.57
N GLN A 54 -4.65 18.79 -19.82
CA GLN A 54 -4.69 20.24 -20.07
C GLN A 54 -3.48 20.75 -20.87
N CYS A 55 -2.26 20.40 -20.43
CA CYS A 55 -1.03 20.94 -21.01
C CYS A 55 -0.18 19.89 -21.75
N TRP A 56 -0.68 18.66 -21.89
CA TRP A 56 0.00 17.55 -22.57
C TRP A 56 1.35 17.15 -21.98
N HIS A 57 1.76 17.73 -20.85
CA HIS A 57 2.96 17.33 -20.15
C HIS A 57 2.85 15.88 -19.70
N THR A 58 3.86 15.09 -20.02
CA THR A 58 4.01 13.71 -19.58
C THR A 58 5.05 13.60 -18.46
N TRP A 59 4.81 12.67 -17.54
CA TRP A 59 5.77 12.31 -16.50
C TRP A 59 5.62 10.83 -16.13
N HIS A 60 6.59 10.29 -15.40
CA HIS A 60 6.56 8.93 -14.90
C HIS A 60 6.58 8.95 -13.37
N SER A 61 6.03 7.90 -12.75
CA SER A 61 6.09 7.73 -11.30
C SER A 61 6.27 6.26 -10.95
N ALA A 62 7.24 5.97 -10.08
CA ALA A 62 7.42 4.69 -9.41
C ALA A 62 6.69 4.61 -8.06
N GLN A 63 5.76 5.53 -7.81
CA GLN A 63 5.08 5.72 -6.51
C GLN A 63 3.56 5.76 -6.69
N VAL A 64 3.05 4.96 -7.64
CA VAL A 64 1.60 4.80 -7.80
C VAL A 64 1.10 3.75 -6.82
N ASN A 65 0.05 4.11 -6.08
CA ASN A 65 -0.61 3.21 -5.16
C ASN A 65 -1.89 2.68 -5.82
N ILE A 66 -2.22 1.42 -5.54
CA ILE A 66 -3.46 0.79 -5.99
C ILE A 66 -4.09 0.07 -4.81
N LEU A 67 -5.32 0.47 -4.47
CA LEU A 67 -6.11 -0.15 -3.42
C LEU A 67 -7.03 -1.20 -4.02
N PHE A 68 -7.00 -2.39 -3.44
CA PHE A 68 -7.91 -3.48 -3.75
C PHE A 68 -8.73 -3.85 -2.53
N HIS A 69 -10.05 -3.94 -2.71
CA HIS A 69 -10.94 -4.63 -1.79
C HIS A 69 -11.41 -5.92 -2.46
N MET A 70 -11.28 -7.04 -1.76
CA MET A 70 -11.55 -8.38 -2.25
C MET A 70 -12.57 -9.06 -1.35
N HIS A 71 -13.55 -9.72 -1.94
CA HIS A 71 -14.53 -10.53 -1.20
C HIS A 71 -14.79 -11.83 -1.94
N LEU A 72 -14.91 -12.93 -1.19
CA LEU A 72 -15.23 -14.25 -1.71
C LEU A 72 -16.45 -14.81 -0.97
N ASP A 73 -17.55 -14.97 -1.68
CA ASP A 73 -18.66 -15.80 -1.24
C ASP A 73 -18.37 -17.26 -1.62
N ARG A 74 -17.95 -18.04 -0.61
CA ARG A 74 -17.64 -19.47 -0.78
C ARG A 74 -18.87 -20.31 -1.10
N LYS A 75 -20.07 -19.91 -0.64
CA LYS A 75 -21.31 -20.66 -0.88
C LYS A 75 -21.73 -20.52 -2.33
N GLN A 76 -21.64 -19.30 -2.86
CA GLN A 76 -21.99 -19.02 -4.26
C GLN A 76 -20.83 -19.23 -5.24
N ARG A 77 -19.62 -19.57 -4.76
CA ARG A 77 -18.42 -19.73 -5.59
C ARG A 77 -18.15 -18.46 -6.42
N ARG A 78 -18.35 -17.29 -5.80
CA ARG A 78 -18.29 -15.98 -6.45
C ARG A 78 -17.35 -15.04 -5.70
N GLY A 79 -16.36 -14.52 -6.41
CA GLY A 79 -15.44 -13.53 -5.92
C GLY A 79 -15.60 -12.18 -6.61
N GLN A 80 -15.30 -11.11 -5.86
CA GLN A 80 -15.38 -9.74 -6.33
C GLN A 80 -14.13 -8.99 -5.90
N VAL A 81 -13.58 -8.20 -6.81
CA VAL A 81 -12.51 -7.25 -6.54
C VAL A 81 -12.95 -5.87 -6.98
N LYS A 82 -12.92 -4.92 -6.05
CA LYS A 82 -12.99 -3.48 -6.33
C LYS A 82 -11.59 -2.91 -6.31
N MET A 83 -11.27 -2.04 -7.25
CA MET A 83 -9.95 -1.46 -7.42
C MET A 83 -10.03 0.05 -7.52
N LYS A 84 -9.15 0.75 -6.80
CA LYS A 84 -8.90 2.18 -6.94
C LYS A 84 -7.43 2.43 -7.22
N ILE A 85 -7.16 3.09 -8.33
CA ILE A 85 -5.81 3.56 -8.68
C ILE A 85 -5.72 5.02 -8.26
N PHE A 86 -4.72 5.37 -7.45
CA PHE A 86 -4.53 6.74 -6.99
C PHE A 86 -3.88 7.59 -8.08
N ARG A 87 -4.38 8.82 -8.23
CA ARG A 87 -4.04 9.79 -9.26
C ARG A 87 -2.91 10.72 -8.82
N GLN A 88 -2.36 11.46 -9.79
CA GLN A 88 -1.38 12.52 -9.53
C GLN A 88 -1.74 13.78 -10.30
N GLU A 89 -1.40 14.93 -9.73
CA GLU A 89 -1.58 16.23 -10.35
C GLU A 89 -0.42 16.62 -11.25
N CYS A 90 -0.73 17.37 -12.31
CA CYS A 90 0.29 17.94 -13.16
C CYS A 90 0.94 19.17 -12.52
N LYS A 91 2.25 19.11 -12.27
CA LYS A 91 3.03 20.22 -11.69
C LYS A 91 3.18 21.47 -12.58
N LYS A 92 2.79 21.41 -13.85
CA LYS A 92 2.94 22.52 -14.81
C LYS A 92 1.70 23.40 -14.94
N CYS A 93 0.56 22.93 -14.45
CA CYS A 93 -0.70 23.65 -14.55
C CYS A 93 -0.87 24.60 -13.36
N LEU A 94 -1.38 25.81 -13.60
CA LEU A 94 -1.77 26.75 -12.54
C LEU A 94 -2.93 26.20 -11.70
N VAL A 95 -3.88 25.55 -12.36
CA VAL A 95 -5.02 24.85 -11.74
C VAL A 95 -4.92 23.38 -12.12
N PRO A 96 -4.14 22.58 -11.37
CA PRO A 96 -3.91 21.18 -11.72
C PRO A 96 -5.16 20.33 -11.52
N LYS A 97 -5.28 19.28 -12.33
CA LYS A 97 -6.28 18.21 -12.17
C LYS A 97 -5.58 16.91 -11.84
N LEU A 98 -6.30 16.02 -11.15
CA LEU A 98 -5.85 14.66 -10.88
C LEU A 98 -5.97 13.79 -12.13
N GLU A 99 -4.83 13.36 -12.65
CA GLU A 99 -4.73 12.51 -13.84
C GLU A 99 -4.58 11.04 -13.45
N LEU A 100 -5.22 10.17 -14.23
CA LEU A 100 -5.05 8.73 -14.08
C LEU A 100 -3.72 8.28 -14.68
N PRO A 101 -3.03 7.32 -14.04
CA PRO A 101 -1.85 6.70 -14.61
C PRO A 101 -2.20 5.76 -15.76
N GLU A 102 -1.25 5.64 -16.68
CA GLU A 102 -1.20 4.66 -17.75
C GLU A 102 -0.11 3.63 -17.45
N PHE A 103 -0.49 2.35 -17.43
CA PHE A 103 0.41 1.23 -17.16
C PHE A 103 0.73 0.49 -18.44
N SER A 104 1.99 0.04 -18.58
CA SER A 104 2.33 -0.99 -19.55
C SER A 104 1.65 -2.31 -19.18
N GLN A 105 1.43 -3.18 -20.16
CA GLN A 105 0.86 -4.51 -19.92
C GLN A 105 1.67 -5.29 -18.87
N GLU A 106 3.00 -5.27 -18.97
CA GLU A 106 3.91 -5.95 -18.04
C GLU A 106 3.70 -5.48 -16.57
N ASN A 107 3.52 -4.17 -16.36
CA ASN A 107 3.26 -3.65 -15.02
C ASN A 107 1.86 -4.05 -14.52
N VAL A 108 0.86 -4.11 -15.40
CA VAL A 108 -0.46 -4.65 -15.06
C VAL A 108 -0.35 -6.12 -14.63
N GLU A 109 0.39 -6.94 -15.37
CA GLU A 109 0.60 -8.36 -15.07
C GLU A 109 1.23 -8.56 -13.70
N ARG A 110 2.29 -7.81 -13.38
CA ARG A 110 2.97 -7.84 -12.06
C ARG A 110 2.04 -7.45 -10.91
N VAL A 111 1.27 -6.37 -11.07
CA VAL A 111 0.29 -5.97 -10.04
C VAL A 111 -0.74 -7.07 -9.82
N LEU A 112 -1.24 -7.67 -10.89
CA LEU A 112 -2.24 -8.71 -10.80
C LEU A 112 -1.69 -10.02 -10.22
N GLU A 113 -0.42 -10.36 -10.43
CA GLU A 113 0.25 -11.49 -9.76
C GLU A 113 0.31 -11.32 -8.25
N ASN A 114 0.64 -10.12 -7.78
CA ASN A 114 0.59 -9.82 -6.35
C ASN A 114 -0.85 -9.91 -5.80
N LEU A 115 -1.83 -9.39 -6.55
CA LEU A 115 -3.24 -9.51 -6.18
C LEU A 115 -3.67 -10.98 -6.11
N MET A 116 -3.25 -11.80 -7.06
CA MET A 116 -3.49 -13.25 -7.11
C MET A 116 -3.00 -13.93 -5.83
N LEU A 117 -1.75 -13.67 -5.41
CA LEU A 117 -1.20 -14.18 -4.15
C LEU A 117 -2.03 -13.72 -2.93
N LYS A 118 -2.46 -12.46 -2.92
CA LYS A 118 -3.29 -11.91 -1.83
C LYS A 118 -4.70 -12.51 -1.80
N ILE A 119 -5.30 -12.83 -2.94
CA ILE A 119 -6.58 -13.54 -2.99
C ILE A 119 -6.43 -14.94 -2.40
N ARG A 120 -5.41 -15.70 -2.81
CA ARG A 120 -5.14 -17.04 -2.25
C ARG A 120 -4.96 -17.00 -0.73
N GLY A 121 -4.08 -16.11 -0.25
CA GLY A 121 -3.82 -15.98 1.18
C GLY A 121 -5.01 -15.46 1.99
N LYS A 122 -5.61 -14.33 1.59
CA LYS A 122 -6.64 -13.65 2.40
C LYS A 122 -8.04 -14.22 2.22
N CYS A 123 -8.41 -14.65 1.01
CA CYS A 123 -9.77 -15.12 0.71
C CYS A 123 -9.87 -16.66 0.82
N TYR A 124 -8.89 -17.39 0.30
CA TYR A 124 -8.88 -18.85 0.35
C TYR A 124 -8.20 -19.43 1.59
N ARG A 125 -7.41 -18.63 2.33
CA ARG A 125 -6.62 -19.06 3.50
C ARG A 125 -5.55 -20.09 3.14
N GLU A 126 -5.02 -19.99 1.93
CA GLU A 126 -3.88 -20.80 1.49
C GLU A 126 -2.59 -20.24 2.10
N ALA A 127 -1.64 -21.13 2.36
CA ALA A 127 -0.29 -20.72 2.71
C ALA A 127 0.37 -20.04 1.49
N ILE A 128 0.93 -18.86 1.71
CA ILE A 128 1.66 -18.09 0.70
C ILE A 128 3.01 -17.73 1.27
N ASN A 129 4.08 -17.96 0.52
CA ASN A 129 5.40 -17.52 0.93
C ASN A 129 5.48 -16.00 0.69
N PRO A 130 5.77 -15.18 1.72
CA PRO A 130 5.89 -13.73 1.55
C PRO A 130 6.93 -13.32 0.50
N HIS A 131 7.94 -14.17 0.25
CA HIS A 131 8.95 -13.95 -0.78
C HIS A 131 8.41 -14.07 -2.21
N ASP A 132 7.23 -14.67 -2.41
CA ASP A 132 6.59 -14.77 -3.72
C ASP A 132 5.99 -13.42 -4.17
N LEU A 133 5.80 -12.47 -3.24
CA LEU A 133 5.31 -11.14 -3.58
C LEU A 133 6.41 -10.35 -4.28
N SER A 134 6.18 -10.04 -5.54
CA SER A 134 7.08 -9.22 -6.32
C SER A 134 7.05 -7.78 -5.79
N LYS A 135 8.18 -7.28 -5.29
CA LYS A 135 8.36 -5.84 -5.12
C LYS A 135 8.32 -5.22 -6.52
N ILE A 136 7.22 -4.56 -6.88
CA ILE A 136 7.09 -3.95 -8.20
C ILE A 136 8.02 -2.74 -8.25
N ILE A 137 9.22 -2.94 -8.76
CA ILE A 137 10.13 -1.95 -9.34
C ILE A 137 10.81 -2.77 -10.45
N VAL A 138 10.83 -2.37 -11.73
CA VAL A 138 11.88 -1.56 -12.38
C VAL A 138 11.50 -1.37 -13.87
N GLU A 139 11.74 -0.18 -14.43
CA GLU A 139 12.65 -0.02 -15.58
C GLU A 139 13.69 1.02 -15.12
N ALA A 140 14.97 0.66 -15.21
CA ALA A 140 16.14 1.18 -14.49
C ALA A 140 16.03 2.55 -13.73
N GLN A 141 15.94 2.48 -12.39
CA GLN A 141 16.35 3.54 -11.44
C GLN A 141 15.86 4.99 -11.71
N ILE A 142 14.55 5.24 -11.68
CA ILE A 142 14.09 6.62 -11.40
C ILE A 142 14.15 6.85 -9.89
N MET A 143 15.36 7.14 -9.40
CA MET A 143 15.58 7.72 -8.07
C MET A 143 15.34 9.23 -8.13
N GLY A 144 14.07 9.61 -8.23
CA GLY A 144 13.62 10.99 -8.03
C GLY A 144 12.84 11.10 -6.72
N PRO A 145 12.92 12.23 -5.99
CA PRO A 145 12.08 12.43 -4.82
C PRO A 145 10.60 12.33 -5.21
N HIS A 146 9.83 11.56 -4.45
CA HIS A 146 8.38 11.45 -4.65
C HIS A 146 7.74 12.81 -4.39
N ASP A 147 7.09 13.38 -5.41
CA ASP A 147 6.32 14.61 -5.25
C ASP A 147 5.03 14.33 -4.48
N SER A 148 5.14 14.40 -3.15
CA SER A 148 4.05 14.11 -2.23
C SER A 148 2.95 15.17 -2.27
N SER A 149 3.24 16.38 -2.73
CA SER A 149 2.27 17.49 -2.77
C SER A 149 1.22 17.32 -3.89
N HIS A 150 1.62 16.66 -4.98
CA HIS A 150 0.79 16.39 -6.14
C HIS A 150 0.23 14.95 -6.17
N CYS A 151 0.40 14.17 -5.09
CA CYS A 151 -0.02 12.77 -5.03
C CYS A 151 -1.34 12.60 -4.25
N GLU A 152 -2.37 12.03 -4.88
CA GLU A 152 -3.68 11.75 -4.23
C GLU A 152 -3.51 10.85 -3.00
N ALA A 153 -2.68 9.80 -3.11
CA ALA A 153 -2.42 8.89 -2.01
C ALA A 153 -1.69 9.56 -0.84
N CYS A 154 -0.77 10.51 -1.08
CA CYS A 154 -0.12 11.26 0.01
C CYS A 154 -1.11 12.14 0.76
N ARG A 155 -2.03 12.81 0.07
CA ARG A 155 -3.08 13.64 0.70
C ARG A 155 -3.98 12.84 1.63
N LEU A 156 -4.18 11.56 1.31
CA LEU A 156 -4.95 10.61 2.11
C LEU A 156 -4.11 9.85 3.15
N GLY A 157 -2.80 10.13 3.26
CA GLY A 157 -1.89 9.43 4.18
C GLY A 157 -1.62 7.97 3.81
N ILE A 158 -1.89 7.56 2.58
CA ILE A 158 -1.77 6.17 2.11
C ILE A 158 -0.32 5.82 1.75
N CYS A 159 0.45 6.76 1.17
CA CYS A 159 1.85 6.51 0.83
C CYS A 159 2.74 6.18 2.04
N CYS A 160 2.38 6.65 3.23
CA CYS A 160 3.14 6.39 4.46
C CYS A 160 2.62 5.19 5.26
N MET A 161 1.59 4.48 4.77
CA MET A 161 1.15 3.23 5.39
C MET A 161 2.29 2.23 5.26
N LYS A 162 2.91 1.88 6.39
CA LYS A 162 3.83 0.75 6.45
C LYS A 162 3.01 -0.51 6.19
N TYR A 163 3.56 -1.44 5.40
CA TYR A 163 2.99 -2.76 5.22
C TYR A 163 2.60 -3.32 6.59
N GLU A 164 1.31 -3.56 6.78
CA GLU A 164 0.85 -4.46 7.83
C GLU A 164 1.39 -5.85 7.50
N ALA A 165 2.55 -6.17 8.06
CA ALA A 165 2.78 -7.50 8.59
C ALA A 165 1.77 -7.69 9.73
N GLN A 166 0.50 -7.90 9.39
CA GLN A 166 -0.50 -8.43 10.30
C GLN A 166 -0.10 -9.88 10.56
N ALA A 167 0.83 -10.06 11.49
CA ALA A 167 1.11 -11.33 12.14
C ALA A 167 -0.22 -11.90 12.65
N PRO A 168 -0.43 -13.22 12.58
CA PRO A 168 -1.57 -13.83 13.26
C PRO A 168 -1.49 -13.50 14.74
N ALA A 169 -2.64 -13.15 15.33
CA ALA A 169 -2.77 -12.94 16.75
C ALA A 169 -2.19 -14.13 17.53
N SER A 170 -1.19 -13.82 18.36
CA SER A 170 -0.72 -14.54 19.54
C SER A 170 -1.21 -15.99 19.71
N THR A 171 -0.33 -16.95 19.43
CA THR A 171 -0.40 -18.26 20.09
C THR A 171 0.58 -18.27 21.25
N PHE A 172 0.03 -18.50 22.44
CA PHE A 172 0.70 -18.65 23.72
C PHE A 172 1.91 -19.59 23.63
N PHE A 173 3.12 -19.07 23.87
CA PHE A 173 4.24 -19.90 24.27
C PHE A 173 4.17 -20.13 25.79
N ARG A 174 3.76 -21.33 26.20
CA ARG A 174 4.08 -21.87 27.52
C ARG A 174 5.55 -22.32 27.49
N PRO A 175 6.44 -21.84 28.38
CA PRO A 175 7.77 -22.41 28.49
C PRO A 175 7.66 -23.70 29.31
N ALA A 176 7.96 -24.84 28.69
CA ALA A 176 8.35 -26.03 29.42
C ALA A 176 9.87 -26.20 29.25
N SER A 177 10.53 -26.13 30.38
CA SER A 177 11.97 -26.12 30.60
C SER A 177 12.60 -27.53 30.55
N LEU A 178 13.92 -27.53 30.34
CA LEU A 178 14.94 -28.53 30.74
C LEU A 178 15.22 -29.71 29.77
N LEU A 179 16.31 -29.61 28.98
CA LEU A 179 17.65 -30.15 29.32
C LEU A 179 18.62 -30.01 28.12
N PRO A 180 19.93 -29.79 28.37
CA PRO A 180 20.94 -29.58 27.33
C PRO A 180 21.58 -30.91 26.89
N ARG A 181 21.82 -31.07 25.59
CA ARG A 181 22.80 -32.06 25.08
C ARG A 181 23.99 -31.35 24.47
N ILE A 182 25.15 -31.81 24.91
CA ILE A 182 26.48 -31.26 24.70
C ILE A 182 27.16 -31.99 23.52
N PHE A 183 28.07 -31.26 22.85
CA PHE A 183 29.24 -31.65 22.03
C PHE A 183 29.07 -31.72 20.49
N PRO A 184 30.16 -31.54 19.71
CA PRO A 184 31.32 -30.64 19.88
C PRO A 184 31.69 -29.85 18.60
N ALA A 185 32.77 -29.08 18.73
CA ALA A 185 33.34 -28.05 17.86
C ALA A 185 34.06 -28.51 16.56
N GLN A 186 34.00 -27.64 15.55
CA GLN A 186 35.02 -27.21 14.54
C GLN A 186 34.23 -26.42 13.47
N GLU A 187 34.59 -25.26 12.93
CA GLU A 187 35.87 -24.61 12.71
C GLU A 187 35.72 -23.08 12.72
N GLU A 188 36.82 -22.46 13.12
CA GLU A 188 37.15 -21.04 13.23
C GLU A 188 37.48 -20.44 11.86
N TRP A 189 36.87 -19.31 11.49
CA TRP A 189 37.53 -18.23 10.75
C TRP A 189 36.91 -16.89 11.15
N SER A 190 37.79 -16.04 11.66
CA SER A 190 37.59 -14.75 12.32
C SER A 190 37.58 -13.60 11.31
N GLU A 191 36.80 -12.56 11.65
CA GLU A 191 37.13 -11.11 11.61
C GLU A 191 37.58 -10.46 10.28
N ALA A 192 37.25 -9.23 9.92
CA ALA A 192 36.49 -8.14 10.54
C ALA A 192 36.38 -7.02 9.50
N GLU A 193 35.27 -6.27 9.57
CA GLU A 193 35.16 -4.81 9.36
C GLU A 193 35.55 -4.20 7.99
N THR A 194 34.95 -3.15 7.44
CA THR A 194 34.33 -1.91 7.93
C THR A 194 33.36 -1.44 6.83
N GLY A 195 32.13 -1.01 7.12
CA GLY A 195 31.88 0.41 7.39
C GLY A 195 31.35 1.17 6.17
N SER A 196 30.03 1.34 6.09
CA SER A 196 29.35 2.64 5.87
C SER A 196 27.88 2.40 5.53
N GLY A 197 27.09 2.23 6.58
CA GLY A 197 25.65 2.42 6.50
C GLY A 197 25.36 3.88 6.15
N ARG A 198 24.74 4.10 4.99
CA ARG A 198 24.00 5.34 4.72
C ARG A 198 22.52 5.02 4.79
N ASP A 199 22.02 5.02 6.03
CA ASP A 199 20.59 5.15 6.31
C ASP A 199 20.11 6.49 5.73
N SER A 200 19.53 6.44 4.53
CA SER A 200 18.77 7.54 3.96
C SER A 200 17.32 7.41 4.44
N GLY A 201 17.15 7.61 5.75
CA GLY A 201 15.85 7.81 6.36
C GLY A 201 15.21 9.09 5.81
N SER A 202 14.29 8.94 4.87
CA SER A 202 13.36 10.00 4.48
C SER A 202 12.45 10.29 5.69
N SER A 203 12.91 11.22 6.51
CA SER A 203 12.20 11.74 7.67
C SER A 203 11.08 12.67 7.20
N CYS A 204 9.87 12.13 7.09
CA CYS A 204 8.67 12.95 7.02
C CYS A 204 8.21 13.23 8.46
N ASP A 205 8.97 14.01 9.21
CA ASP A 205 8.65 14.40 10.58
C ASP A 205 7.97 15.77 10.60
N TRP A 206 6.64 15.77 10.41
CA TRP A 206 5.80 16.97 10.42
C TRP A 206 4.57 16.81 11.35
N ARG A 207 4.49 15.68 12.08
CA ARG A 207 3.35 15.35 12.94
C ARG A 207 3.66 15.36 14.42
N ARG A 208 4.38 16.37 14.90
CA ARG A 208 4.48 16.64 16.36
C ARG A 208 4.17 18.05 16.83
N PHE A 209 3.86 19.00 15.94
CA PHE A 209 3.51 20.37 16.35
C PHE A 209 2.10 20.85 16.00
N CYS A 210 1.31 20.11 15.22
CA CYS A 210 -0.01 20.60 14.78
C CYS A 210 -1.16 20.35 15.78
N CYS A 211 -1.01 19.44 16.76
CA CYS A 211 -2.06 19.19 17.75
C CYS A 211 -1.98 20.12 18.96
N TYR A 212 -0.79 20.61 19.34
CA TYR A 212 -0.65 21.48 20.52
C TYR A 212 -0.99 22.95 20.21
N SER A 213 -0.69 23.44 19.00
CA SER A 213 -1.02 24.82 18.63
C SER A 213 -2.52 25.05 18.43
N CYS A 214 -3.23 24.13 17.77
CA CYS A 214 -4.69 24.21 17.61
C CYS A 214 -5.44 24.12 18.95
N CYS A 215 -4.97 23.27 19.88
CA CYS A 215 -5.59 23.18 21.20
C CYS A 215 -5.37 24.45 22.04
N LEU A 216 -4.18 25.06 22.02
CA LEU A 216 -3.92 26.30 22.76
C LEU A 216 -4.73 27.49 22.23
N VAL A 217 -4.90 27.61 20.92
CA VAL A 217 -5.72 28.69 20.33
C VAL A 217 -7.19 28.54 20.72
N ILE A 218 -7.73 27.32 20.73
CA ILE A 218 -9.11 27.05 21.17
C ILE A 218 -9.26 27.33 22.67
N PHE A 219 -8.32 26.88 23.51
CA PHE A 219 -8.37 27.14 24.96
C PHE A 219 -8.29 28.63 25.30
N LEU A 220 -7.45 29.40 24.61
CA LEU A 220 -7.35 30.85 24.84
C LEU A 220 -8.59 31.61 24.36
N ALA A 221 -9.19 31.21 23.23
CA ALA A 221 -10.45 31.78 22.72
C ALA A 221 -11.64 31.50 23.66
N VAL A 222 -11.72 30.28 24.22
CA VAL A 222 -12.77 29.94 25.18
C VAL A 222 -12.59 30.69 26.50
N LYS A 223 -11.35 30.86 26.97
CA LYS A 223 -11.05 31.61 28.21
C LYS A 223 -11.36 33.11 28.08
N THR A 224 -11.07 33.71 26.92
CA THR A 224 -11.41 35.13 26.65
C THR A 224 -12.91 35.34 26.45
N ALA A 225 -13.64 34.37 25.89
CA ALA A 225 -15.09 34.43 25.81
C ALA A 225 -15.79 34.27 27.18
N TYR A 226 -15.19 33.53 28.11
CA TYR A 226 -15.72 33.37 29.48
C TYR A 226 -15.48 34.59 30.38
N LEU A 227 -14.35 35.29 30.21
CA LEU A 227 -14.01 36.48 31.01
C LEU A 227 -14.79 37.74 30.61
N ASN A 228 -15.37 37.79 29.42
CA ASN A 228 -16.16 38.93 28.93
C ASN A 228 -17.69 38.77 29.13
N LYS A 229 -18.13 37.81 29.97
CA LYS A 229 -19.55 37.49 30.17
C LYS A 229 -20.10 37.78 31.56
N PHE A 230 -19.35 38.46 32.43
CA PHE A 230 -19.87 38.98 33.69
C PHE A 230 -19.41 40.44 33.84
N PRO A 231 -20.34 41.41 34.06
CA PRO A 231 -19.99 42.81 34.30
C PRO A 231 -19.29 43.00 35.65
#